data_AF-B1VJF7-F1
#
_entry.id   AF-B1VJF7-F1
#
_cell.length_a   1.000
_cell.length_b   1.000
_cell.length_c   1.000
_cell.angle_alpha   90.00
_cell.angle_beta   90.00
_cell.angle_gamma   90.00
#
_symmetry.space_group_name_H-M   'P 1'
#
loop_
_entity.id
_entity.type
_entity.pdbx_description
1 polymer ?
#
loop_
_entity_poly.entity_id
_entity_poly.type
_entity_poly.pdbx_seq_one_letter_code
_entity_poly.pdbx_strand_id
1 'polypeptide(L)'
;LLFDFWVGPFYVGFFGIVTAIFATLGTALIFYAASQGPTWNPWLISIAPPDLSYGLSLAPLKEGDFWQVITVCAIISFVSWALREVEICRKLGMGYHVPVAFGVAILAYVTLVVIRPVLMGGWHFGFPYGIFSHLDWVSNTGYQYLHFHYNPAHMLAVSFFFTTTLALALHGALVLSAVNPGRGEEVKTPEHEDTFFRDLIGYSVGTLGIHRVGLLLALNAGFWSAVCIVISGPLWTKGWPEWWTWWLNLPIWA
;
A
#
# COMPACT_ATOMS: atom_id res chain seq x y z
N LEU A 1 7.55 16.24 26.51
CA LEU A 1 8.45 16.16 27.69
C LEU A 1 8.73 14.72 28.12
N LEU A 2 7.73 13.85 28.36
CA LEU A 2 8.02 12.47 28.86
C LEU A 2 8.76 11.56 27.85
N PHE A 3 8.43 11.63 26.56
CA PHE A 3 9.03 10.78 25.52
C PHE A 3 9.73 11.59 24.41
N ASP A 4 10.03 12.86 24.67
CA ASP A 4 10.64 13.75 23.69
C ASP A 4 12.18 13.63 23.72
N PHE A 5 12.68 12.53 23.16
CA PHE A 5 14.12 12.26 23.07
C PHE A 5 14.44 11.39 21.84
N TRP A 6 15.73 11.14 21.62
CA TRP A 6 16.23 10.31 20.53
C TRP A 6 17.03 9.13 21.08
N VAL A 7 17.00 8.03 20.35
CA VAL A 7 17.92 6.89 20.53
C VAL A 7 18.72 6.75 19.25
N GLY A 8 19.98 7.21 19.28
CA GLY A 8 20.77 7.36 18.05
C GLY A 8 20.06 8.29 17.05
N PRO A 9 19.89 7.90 15.78
CA PRO A 9 19.20 8.72 14.79
C PRO A 9 17.66 8.67 14.92
N PHE A 10 17.11 7.83 15.79
CA PHE A 10 15.67 7.60 15.87
C PHE A 10 15.02 8.51 16.90
N TYR A 11 14.23 9.48 16.44
CA TYR A 11 13.30 10.19 17.32
C TYR A 11 12.30 9.19 17.94
N VAL A 12 12.08 9.27 19.25
CA VAL A 12 11.20 8.36 19.99
C VAL A 12 9.77 8.88 19.94
N GLY A 13 9.43 9.88 20.76
CA GLY A 13 8.04 10.33 20.88
C GLY A 13 7.13 9.31 21.55
N PHE A 14 5.91 9.72 21.91
CA PHE A 14 4.94 8.78 22.48
C PHE A 14 4.64 7.66 21.49
N PHE A 15 4.42 8.03 20.23
CA PHE A 15 4.07 7.07 19.19
C PHE A 15 5.21 6.14 18.79
N GLY A 16 6.48 6.52 18.95
CA GLY A 16 7.59 5.59 18.76
C GLY A 16 7.62 4.46 19.79
N ILE A 17 7.25 4.75 21.05
CA ILE A 17 7.09 3.73 22.08
C ILE A 17 5.93 2.79 21.74
N VAL A 18 4.78 3.34 21.34
CA VAL A 18 3.62 2.53 20.94
C VAL A 18 3.94 1.65 19.73
N THR A 19 4.56 2.21 18.67
CA THR A 19 5.03 1.42 17.53
C THR A 19 5.95 0.29 17.98
N ALA A 20 6.96 0.57 18.82
CA ALA A 20 7.89 -0.45 19.28
C ALA A 20 7.18 -1.60 20.01
N ILE A 21 6.26 -1.29 20.94
CA ILE A 21 5.50 -2.30 21.69
C ILE A 21 4.70 -3.21 20.74
N PHE A 22 3.90 -2.62 19.84
CA PHE A 22 3.02 -3.40 18.97
C PHE A 22 3.76 -4.08 17.82
N ALA A 23 4.82 -3.49 17.28
CA ALA A 23 5.70 -4.16 16.32
C ALA A 23 6.39 -5.36 16.98
N THR A 24 6.98 -5.20 18.17
CA THR A 24 7.62 -6.30 18.89
C THR A 24 6.63 -7.39 19.26
N LEU A 25 5.45 -7.05 19.78
CA LEU A 25 4.41 -8.03 20.10
C LEU A 25 3.93 -8.78 18.86
N GLY A 26 3.60 -8.06 17.78
CA GLY A 26 3.16 -8.67 16.52
C GLY A 26 4.23 -9.60 15.94
N THR A 27 5.49 -9.18 15.94
CA THR A 27 6.61 -10.03 15.50
C THR A 27 6.79 -11.25 16.40
N ALA A 28 6.72 -11.10 17.73
CA ALA A 28 6.82 -12.24 18.65
C ALA A 28 5.69 -13.26 18.43
N LEU A 29 4.47 -12.78 18.17
CA LEU A 29 3.33 -13.63 17.82
C LEU A 29 3.52 -14.34 16.49
N ILE A 30 4.13 -13.71 15.48
CA ILE A 30 4.49 -14.37 14.22
C ILE A 30 5.47 -15.53 14.48
N PHE A 31 6.52 -15.32 15.28
CA PHE A 31 7.47 -16.38 15.62
C PHE A 31 6.83 -17.51 16.43
N TYR A 32 5.95 -17.17 17.38
CA TYR A 32 5.23 -18.17 18.15
C TYR A 32 4.25 -18.97 17.29
N ALA A 33 3.51 -18.32 16.40
CA ALA A 33 2.63 -18.99 15.45
C ALA A 33 3.42 -19.91 14.51
N ALA A 34 4.55 -19.43 13.98
CA ALA A 34 5.44 -20.23 13.13
C ALA A 34 5.99 -21.47 13.86
N SER A 35 6.29 -21.37 15.17
CA SER A 35 6.76 -22.51 15.96
C SER A 35 5.70 -23.60 16.17
N GLN A 36 4.41 -23.25 16.06
CA GLN A 36 3.31 -24.21 16.07
C GLN A 36 3.01 -24.77 14.67
N GLY A 37 3.57 -24.16 13.63
CA GLY A 37 3.40 -24.55 12.24
C GLY A 37 4.28 -25.74 11.83
N PRO A 38 4.10 -26.24 10.60
CA PRO A 38 4.80 -27.44 10.11
C PRO A 38 6.25 -27.18 9.71
N THR A 39 6.71 -25.92 9.67
CA THR A 39 8.02 -25.56 9.10
C THR A 39 8.56 -24.24 9.62
N TRP A 40 9.90 -24.14 9.64
CA TRP A 40 10.65 -22.91 9.87
C TRP A 40 11.19 -22.30 8.58
N ASN A 41 10.88 -22.88 7.42
CA ASN A 41 11.27 -22.31 6.14
C ASN A 41 10.48 -20.99 5.92
N PRO A 42 11.15 -19.82 5.87
CA PRO A 42 10.47 -18.52 5.82
C PRO A 42 9.55 -18.35 4.61
N TRP A 43 9.84 -19.05 3.51
CA TRP A 43 9.02 -19.03 2.30
C TRP A 43 7.67 -19.73 2.46
N LEU A 44 7.59 -20.68 3.40
CA LEU A 44 6.44 -21.56 3.61
C LEU A 44 5.67 -21.27 4.90
N ILE A 45 6.18 -20.39 5.78
CA ILE A 45 5.44 -19.91 6.94
C ILE A 45 4.18 -19.17 6.45
N SER A 46 3.03 -19.55 7.01
CA SER A 46 1.74 -18.93 6.71
C SER A 46 0.89 -18.87 7.97
N ILE A 47 0.46 -17.66 8.32
CA ILE A 47 -0.51 -17.42 9.39
C ILE A 47 -1.81 -17.00 8.71
N ALA A 48 -2.76 -17.91 8.63
CA ALA A 48 -4.02 -17.71 7.91
C ALA A 48 -5.09 -17.03 8.79
N PRO A 49 -6.01 -16.25 8.21
CA PRO A 49 -7.21 -15.81 8.93
C PRO A 49 -8.07 -17.01 9.36
N PRO A 50 -9.01 -16.80 10.31
CA PRO A 50 -9.88 -17.87 10.76
C PRO A 50 -10.79 -18.41 9.64
N ASP A 51 -11.35 -19.58 9.91
CA ASP A 51 -12.36 -20.20 9.05
C ASP A 51 -13.61 -19.31 8.92
N LEU A 52 -14.31 -19.43 7.77
CA LEU A 52 -15.51 -18.66 7.47
C LEU A 52 -16.63 -18.86 8.52
N SER A 53 -16.69 -20.03 9.16
CA SER A 53 -17.67 -20.34 10.22
C SER A 53 -17.60 -19.40 11.42
N TYR A 54 -16.45 -18.78 11.68
CA TYR A 54 -16.29 -17.78 12.74
C TYR A 54 -16.91 -16.42 12.39
N GLY A 55 -17.21 -16.15 11.11
CA GLY A 55 -17.71 -14.86 10.65
C GLY A 55 -16.79 -13.73 11.10
N LEU A 56 -17.36 -12.74 11.79
CA LEU A 56 -16.63 -11.60 12.38
C LEU A 56 -16.28 -11.78 13.87
N SER A 57 -16.44 -12.99 14.41
CA SER A 57 -16.13 -13.28 15.81
C SER A 57 -14.63 -13.39 16.05
N LEU A 58 -14.22 -13.31 17.32
CA LEU A 58 -12.88 -13.68 17.74
C LEU A 58 -12.74 -15.20 17.70
N ALA A 59 -11.74 -15.71 17.00
CA ALA A 59 -11.43 -17.13 16.98
C ALA A 59 -10.44 -17.49 18.11
N PRO A 60 -10.47 -18.72 18.63
CA PRO A 60 -9.68 -19.09 19.80
C PRO A 60 -8.18 -19.16 19.48
N LEU A 61 -7.37 -18.39 20.22
CA LEU A 61 -5.90 -18.51 20.17
C LEU A 61 -5.40 -19.93 20.48
N LYS A 62 -6.15 -20.69 21.30
CA LYS A 62 -5.84 -22.08 21.63
C LYS A 62 -5.92 -23.01 20.42
N GLU A 63 -6.66 -22.62 19.39
CA GLU A 63 -6.77 -23.34 18.11
C GLU A 63 -5.75 -22.84 17.08
N GLY A 64 -4.83 -21.96 17.49
CA GLY A 64 -3.76 -21.44 16.63
C GLY A 64 -4.13 -20.20 15.82
N ASP A 65 -5.27 -19.55 16.09
CA ASP A 65 -5.62 -18.30 15.40
C ASP A 65 -4.90 -17.09 16.00
N PHE A 66 -3.70 -16.84 15.49
CA PHE A 66 -2.91 -15.65 15.81
C PHE A 66 -3.18 -14.47 14.87
N TRP A 67 -3.88 -14.69 13.75
CA TRP A 67 -3.98 -13.73 12.66
C TRP A 67 -4.70 -12.46 13.11
N GLN A 68 -5.80 -12.58 13.86
CA GLN A 68 -6.58 -11.43 14.32
C GLN A 68 -5.74 -10.51 15.23
N VAL A 69 -5.00 -11.09 16.17
CA VAL A 69 -4.17 -10.31 17.11
C VAL A 69 -2.98 -9.67 16.40
N ILE A 70 -2.33 -10.40 15.48
CA ILE A 70 -1.24 -9.86 14.66
C ILE A 70 -1.75 -8.69 13.79
N THR A 71 -2.95 -8.81 13.23
CA THR A 71 -3.60 -7.74 12.44
C THR A 71 -3.81 -6.49 13.27
N VAL A 72 -4.33 -6.62 14.50
CA VAL A 72 -4.50 -5.48 15.41
C VAL A 72 -3.14 -4.85 15.75
N CYS A 73 -2.13 -5.66 16.03
CA CYS A 73 -0.77 -5.17 16.29
C CYS A 73 -0.20 -4.40 15.10
N ALA A 74 -0.38 -4.92 13.88
CA ALA A 74 0.07 -4.27 12.65
C ALA A 74 -0.62 -2.91 12.45
N ILE A 75 -1.96 -2.84 12.58
CA ILE A 75 -2.72 -1.58 12.42
C ILE A 75 -2.24 -0.54 13.44
N ILE A 76 -2.12 -0.90 14.72
CA ILE A 76 -1.69 0.04 15.76
C ILE A 76 -0.25 0.49 15.49
N SER A 77 0.63 -0.43 15.09
CA SER A 77 2.02 -0.12 14.74
C SER A 77 2.11 0.87 13.57
N PHE A 78 1.37 0.63 12.49
CA PHE A 78 1.38 1.49 11.29
C PHE A 78 0.79 2.87 11.58
N VAL A 79 -0.35 2.95 12.27
CA VAL A 79 -0.97 4.23 12.63
C VAL A 79 -0.07 5.01 13.59
N SER A 80 0.52 4.34 14.57
CA SER A 80 1.49 4.98 15.48
C SER A 80 2.72 5.46 14.72
N TRP A 81 3.19 4.72 13.71
CA TRP A 81 4.31 5.17 12.88
C TRP A 81 3.97 6.46 12.11
N ALA A 82 2.78 6.54 11.50
CA ALA A 82 2.32 7.76 10.85
C ALA A 82 2.21 8.94 11.84
N LEU A 83 1.71 8.71 13.06
CA LEU A 83 1.60 9.74 14.08
C LEU A 83 2.97 10.16 14.65
N ARG A 84 3.95 9.24 14.70
CA ARG A 84 5.34 9.56 14.99
C ARG A 84 5.93 10.48 13.92
N GLU A 85 5.65 10.24 12.64
CA GLU A 85 6.05 11.14 11.56
C GLU A 85 5.41 12.53 11.71
N VAL A 86 4.15 12.62 12.15
CA VAL A 86 3.50 13.92 12.46
C VAL A 86 4.25 14.67 13.57
N GLU A 87 4.67 14.00 14.65
CA GLU A 87 5.48 14.63 15.70
C GLU A 87 6.83 15.14 15.16
N ILE A 88 7.48 14.37 14.31
CA ILE A 88 8.73 14.76 13.64
C ILE A 88 8.49 15.98 12.74
N CYS A 89 7.44 15.99 11.93
CA CYS A 89 7.09 17.12 11.07
C CYS A 89 6.89 18.41 11.88
N ARG A 90 6.15 18.32 13.00
CA ARG A 90 5.94 19.46 13.92
C ARG A 90 7.25 19.98 14.49
N LYS A 91 8.14 19.07 14.90
CA LYS A 91 9.43 19.42 15.50
C LYS A 91 10.37 20.09 14.50
N LEU A 92 10.36 19.65 13.24
CA LEU A 92 11.19 20.21 12.17
C LEU A 92 10.55 21.41 11.44
N GLY A 93 9.31 21.79 11.78
CA GLY A 93 8.61 22.88 11.12
C GLY A 93 8.25 22.61 9.65
N MET A 94 8.07 21.34 9.27
CA MET A 94 7.73 20.93 7.90
C MET A 94 6.26 20.51 7.77
N GLY A 95 5.75 20.49 6.53
CA GLY A 95 4.38 20.04 6.25
C GLY A 95 4.17 18.53 6.42
N TYR A 96 2.91 18.11 6.58
CA TYR A 96 2.51 16.71 6.89
C TYR A 96 2.36 15.79 5.67
N HIS A 97 2.96 16.13 4.53
CA HIS A 97 2.74 15.42 3.28
C HIS A 97 3.14 13.94 3.36
N VAL A 98 4.24 13.62 4.05
CA VAL A 98 4.75 12.25 4.21
C VAL A 98 3.80 11.36 5.03
N PRO A 99 3.39 11.73 6.27
CA PRO A 99 2.44 10.89 7.03
C PRO A 99 1.06 10.80 6.36
N VAL A 100 0.62 11.84 5.66
CA VAL A 100 -0.62 11.79 4.87
C VAL A 100 -0.49 10.80 3.71
N ALA A 101 0.65 10.79 3.01
CA ALA A 101 0.92 9.85 1.94
C ALA A 101 0.97 8.39 2.46
N PHE A 102 1.66 8.18 3.59
CA PHE A 102 1.71 6.87 4.23
C PHE A 102 0.32 6.38 4.68
N GLY A 103 -0.57 7.30 5.06
CA GLY A 103 -1.97 7.01 5.36
C GLY A 103 -2.72 6.28 4.23
N VAL A 104 -2.37 6.50 2.96
CA VAL A 104 -2.97 5.77 1.82
C VAL A 104 -2.51 4.31 1.78
N ALA A 105 -1.27 4.02 2.14
CA ALA A 105 -0.79 2.64 2.28
C ALA A 105 -1.46 1.91 3.45
N ILE A 106 -1.64 2.60 4.58
CA ILE A 106 -2.41 2.07 5.73
C ILE A 106 -3.85 1.77 5.30
N LEU A 107 -4.50 2.69 4.58
CA LEU A 107 -5.84 2.49 4.04
C LEU A 107 -5.91 1.25 3.15
N ALA A 108 -4.96 1.06 2.22
CA ALA A 108 -4.93 -0.12 1.36
C ALA A 108 -4.80 -1.43 2.15
N TYR A 109 -3.94 -1.47 3.17
CA TYR A 109 -3.81 -2.64 4.05
C TYR A 109 -5.10 -2.91 4.84
N VAL A 110 -5.64 -1.88 5.51
CA VAL A 110 -6.89 -1.97 6.29
C VAL A 110 -8.08 -2.35 5.40
N THR A 111 -8.08 -1.92 4.14
CA THR A 111 -9.10 -2.30 3.15
C THR A 111 -9.14 -3.82 2.97
N LEU A 112 -7.97 -4.45 2.84
CA LEU A 112 -7.85 -5.89 2.57
C LEU A 112 -8.17 -6.76 3.79
N VAL A 113 -7.75 -6.33 4.99
CA VAL A 113 -7.83 -7.17 6.21
C VAL A 113 -8.97 -6.76 7.15
N VAL A 114 -9.59 -5.59 6.94
CA VAL A 114 -10.72 -5.12 7.76
C VAL A 114 -11.94 -4.77 6.91
N ILE A 115 -11.85 -3.76 6.05
CA ILE A 115 -13.05 -3.18 5.41
C ILE A 115 -13.74 -4.22 4.53
N ARG A 116 -13.02 -4.82 3.58
CA ARG A 116 -13.60 -5.84 2.71
C ARG A 116 -14.07 -7.08 3.49
N PRO A 117 -13.28 -7.66 4.42
CA PRO A 117 -13.75 -8.76 5.27
C PRO A 117 -15.04 -8.45 6.03
N VAL A 118 -15.17 -7.25 6.61
CA VAL A 118 -16.39 -6.81 7.29
C VAL A 118 -17.57 -6.71 6.31
N LEU A 119 -17.37 -6.12 5.14
CA LEU A 119 -18.40 -6.04 4.10
C LEU A 119 -18.81 -7.41 3.54
N MET A 120 -17.92 -8.40 3.61
CA MET A 120 -18.19 -9.78 3.20
C MET A 120 -18.67 -10.68 4.35
N GLY A 121 -18.75 -10.16 5.57
CA GLY A 121 -19.29 -10.88 6.74
C GLY A 121 -18.33 -11.86 7.42
N GLY A 122 -17.01 -11.81 7.14
CA GLY A 122 -16.07 -12.65 7.87
C GLY A 122 -14.58 -12.35 7.68
N TRP A 123 -13.79 -12.56 8.73
CA TRP A 123 -12.33 -12.32 8.71
C TRP A 123 -11.58 -13.23 7.75
N HIS A 124 -12.16 -14.39 7.41
CA HIS A 124 -11.66 -15.34 6.42
C HIS A 124 -11.27 -14.70 5.07
N PHE A 125 -11.94 -13.61 4.69
CA PHE A 125 -11.65 -12.92 3.42
C PHE A 125 -10.39 -12.04 3.45
N GLY A 126 -9.74 -11.88 4.61
CA GLY A 126 -8.43 -11.25 4.72
C GLY A 126 -7.34 -12.14 4.09
N PHE A 127 -6.19 -11.54 3.75
CA PHE A 127 -5.07 -12.31 3.21
C PHE A 127 -4.23 -12.93 4.34
N PRO A 128 -3.62 -14.11 4.12
CA PRO A 128 -2.74 -14.75 5.10
C PRO A 128 -1.39 -14.03 5.20
N TYR A 129 -0.79 -14.02 6.39
CA TYR A 129 0.56 -13.49 6.58
C TYR A 129 1.59 -14.59 6.29
N GLY A 130 2.06 -14.63 5.04
CA GLY A 130 3.12 -15.53 4.58
C GLY A 130 3.65 -15.10 3.21
N ILE A 131 4.94 -15.38 2.95
CA ILE A 131 5.62 -14.87 1.75
C ILE A 131 4.98 -15.42 0.46
N PHE A 132 4.72 -16.72 0.37
CA PHE A 132 4.03 -17.28 -0.80
C PHE A 132 2.52 -17.38 -0.61
N SER A 133 2.02 -17.66 0.59
CA SER A 133 0.58 -17.85 0.80
C SER A 133 -0.25 -16.58 0.54
N HIS A 134 0.32 -15.38 0.73
CA HIS A 134 -0.40 -14.16 0.33
C HIS A 134 -0.52 -14.03 -1.19
N LEU A 135 0.44 -14.55 -1.98
CA LEU A 135 0.35 -14.59 -3.44
C LEU A 135 -0.69 -15.60 -3.91
N ASP A 136 -0.80 -16.74 -3.24
CA ASP A 136 -1.87 -17.71 -3.48
C ASP A 136 -3.25 -17.07 -3.23
N TRP A 137 -3.38 -16.30 -2.14
CA TRP A 137 -4.59 -15.53 -1.87
C TRP A 137 -4.88 -14.50 -2.97
N VAL A 138 -3.88 -13.75 -3.45
CA VAL A 138 -4.04 -12.78 -4.54
C VAL A 138 -4.52 -13.48 -5.82
N SER A 139 -3.89 -14.60 -6.18
CA SER A 139 -4.24 -15.39 -7.35
C SER A 139 -5.68 -15.90 -7.26
N ASN A 140 -6.02 -16.61 -6.18
CA ASN A 140 -7.35 -17.20 -6.00
C ASN A 140 -8.44 -16.13 -5.93
N THR A 141 -8.21 -15.03 -5.20
CA THR A 141 -9.15 -13.92 -5.11
C THR A 141 -9.37 -13.26 -6.48
N GLY A 142 -8.33 -13.14 -7.30
CA GLY A 142 -8.46 -12.63 -8.67
C GLY A 142 -9.32 -13.55 -9.56
N TYR A 143 -9.07 -14.86 -9.50
CA TYR A 143 -9.79 -15.84 -10.32
C TYR A 143 -11.22 -16.10 -9.88
N GLN A 144 -11.59 -15.79 -8.63
CA GLN A 144 -13.01 -15.79 -8.19
C GLN A 144 -13.90 -14.88 -9.05
N TYR A 145 -13.33 -13.85 -9.69
CA TYR A 145 -14.03 -12.94 -10.60
C TYR A 145 -13.60 -13.15 -12.07
N LEU A 146 -13.22 -14.38 -12.41
CA LEU A 146 -12.70 -14.82 -13.71
C LEU A 146 -11.38 -14.11 -14.09
N HIS A 147 -11.47 -12.90 -14.63
CA HIS A 147 -10.32 -12.12 -15.07
C HIS A 147 -10.29 -10.77 -14.39
N PHE A 148 -9.55 -10.69 -13.28
CA PHE A 148 -9.41 -9.45 -12.49
C PHE A 148 -8.82 -8.27 -13.28
N HIS A 149 -8.12 -8.54 -14.38
CA HIS A 149 -7.65 -7.53 -15.32
C HIS A 149 -8.78 -6.65 -15.89
N TYR A 150 -10.01 -7.15 -15.96
CA TYR A 150 -11.18 -6.40 -16.44
C TYR A 150 -11.86 -5.56 -15.36
N ASN A 151 -11.38 -5.60 -14.11
CA ASN A 151 -11.90 -4.71 -13.07
C ASN A 151 -11.50 -3.27 -13.42
N PRO A 152 -12.46 -2.35 -13.65
CA PRO A 152 -12.16 -0.99 -14.11
C PRO A 152 -11.31 -0.20 -13.11
N ALA A 153 -11.52 -0.39 -11.81
CA ALA A 153 -10.70 0.25 -10.78
C ALA A 153 -9.30 -0.37 -10.71
N HIS A 154 -9.16 -1.68 -10.98
CA HIS A 154 -7.85 -2.31 -11.08
C HIS A 154 -7.07 -1.80 -12.30
N MET A 155 -7.74 -1.59 -13.44
CA MET A 155 -7.12 -0.97 -14.62
C MET A 155 -6.57 0.42 -14.29
N LEU A 156 -7.36 1.26 -13.60
CA LEU A 156 -6.88 2.57 -13.12
C LEU A 156 -5.68 2.43 -12.18
N ALA A 157 -5.75 1.54 -11.19
CA ALA A 157 -4.65 1.32 -10.25
C ALA A 157 -3.36 0.91 -10.97
N VAL A 158 -3.42 -0.05 -11.89
CA VAL A 158 -2.27 -0.51 -12.68
C VAL A 158 -1.71 0.61 -13.57
N SER A 159 -2.58 1.39 -14.22
CA SER A 159 -2.14 2.56 -14.99
C SER A 159 -1.39 3.55 -14.12
N PHE A 160 -1.90 3.89 -12.93
CA PHE A 160 -1.21 4.78 -12.01
C PHE A 160 0.12 4.19 -11.50
N PHE A 161 0.20 2.89 -11.24
CA PHE A 161 1.48 2.24 -10.89
C PHE A 161 2.51 2.40 -12.02
N PHE A 162 2.14 2.07 -13.26
CA PHE A 162 3.04 2.19 -14.41
C PHE A 162 3.43 3.65 -14.68
N THR A 163 2.50 4.59 -14.56
CA THR A 163 2.81 6.01 -14.74
C THR A 163 3.69 6.54 -13.59
N THR A 164 3.50 6.07 -12.35
CA THR A 164 4.36 6.44 -11.21
C THR A 164 5.79 5.99 -11.43
N THR A 165 6.01 4.73 -11.85
CA THR A 165 7.37 4.22 -12.10
C THR A 165 8.03 4.92 -13.28
N LEU A 166 7.29 5.18 -14.35
CA LEU A 166 7.77 5.99 -15.49
C LEU A 166 8.16 7.40 -15.04
N ALA A 167 7.29 8.11 -14.33
CA ALA A 167 7.55 9.46 -13.87
C ALA A 167 8.73 9.53 -12.90
N LEU A 168 8.87 8.55 -12.00
CA LEU A 168 10.01 8.45 -11.09
C LEU A 168 11.33 8.23 -11.84
N ALA A 169 11.35 7.35 -12.83
CA ALA A 169 12.52 7.10 -13.66
C ALA A 169 12.93 8.35 -14.44
N LEU A 170 11.97 9.02 -15.07
CA LEU A 170 12.19 10.28 -15.79
C LEU A 170 12.69 11.39 -14.88
N HIS A 171 12.09 11.57 -13.70
CA HIS A 171 12.47 12.60 -12.75
C HIS A 171 13.89 12.36 -12.20
N GLY A 172 14.19 11.15 -11.75
CA GLY A 172 15.52 10.80 -11.24
C GLY A 172 16.59 10.96 -12.30
N ALA A 173 16.33 10.51 -13.54
CA ALA A 173 17.25 10.66 -14.66
C ALA A 173 17.49 12.13 -15.02
N LEU A 174 16.46 12.97 -15.01
CA LEU A 174 16.57 14.40 -15.30
C LEU A 174 17.47 15.13 -14.29
N VAL A 175 17.23 14.92 -13.00
CA VAL A 175 18.03 15.56 -11.95
C VAL A 175 19.47 15.08 -12.03
N LEU A 176 19.68 13.76 -12.22
CA LEU A 176 21.01 13.19 -12.33
C LEU A 176 21.77 13.69 -13.57
N SER A 177 21.10 13.85 -14.72
CA SER A 177 21.75 14.37 -15.93
C SER A 177 22.11 15.85 -15.80
N ALA A 178 21.32 16.64 -15.06
CA ALA A 178 21.63 18.03 -14.79
C ALA A 178 22.83 18.20 -13.84
N VAL A 179 22.90 17.42 -12.75
CA VAL A 179 23.96 17.54 -11.72
C VAL A 179 25.21 16.71 -12.01
N ASN A 180 25.13 15.75 -12.94
CA ASN A 180 26.27 14.97 -13.41
C ASN A 180 26.41 15.11 -14.94
N PRO A 181 26.75 16.31 -15.43
CA PRO A 181 27.01 16.50 -16.85
C PRO A 181 28.29 15.76 -17.27
N GLY A 182 28.62 15.80 -18.57
CA GLY A 182 29.86 15.21 -19.09
C GLY A 182 31.11 15.69 -18.34
N ARG A 183 32.18 14.87 -18.34
CA ARG A 183 33.42 15.22 -17.63
C ARG A 183 33.97 16.58 -18.08
N GLY A 184 34.16 17.48 -17.13
CA GLY A 184 34.66 18.83 -17.40
C GLY A 184 33.57 19.84 -17.78
N GLU A 185 32.31 19.43 -17.83
CA GLU A 185 31.18 20.35 -18.01
C GLU A 185 30.66 20.88 -16.66
N GLU A 186 30.08 22.08 -16.72
CA GLU A 186 29.37 22.69 -15.59
C GLU A 186 28.00 22.07 -15.37
N VAL A 187 27.61 21.97 -14.09
CA VAL A 187 26.28 21.55 -13.62
C VAL A 187 25.21 22.41 -14.29
N LYS A 188 24.16 21.76 -14.79
CA LYS A 188 23.08 22.43 -15.50
C LYS A 188 22.10 23.11 -14.52
N THR A 189 21.33 24.05 -15.04
CA THR A 189 20.35 24.82 -14.26
C THR A 189 18.93 24.26 -14.42
N PRO A 190 17.97 24.66 -13.57
CA PRO A 190 16.56 24.28 -13.75
C PRO A 190 15.97 24.68 -15.11
N GLU A 191 16.47 25.75 -15.75
CA GLU A 191 16.06 26.13 -17.11
C GLU A 191 16.48 25.09 -18.15
N HIS A 192 17.60 24.40 -17.94
CA HIS A 192 18.03 23.29 -18.78
C HIS A 192 17.10 22.07 -18.62
N GLU A 193 16.69 21.76 -17.39
CA GLU A 193 15.72 20.68 -17.12
C GLU A 193 14.39 20.93 -17.85
N ASP A 194 13.90 22.17 -17.77
CA ASP A 194 12.70 22.61 -18.47
C ASP A 194 12.84 22.54 -20.00
N THR A 195 13.98 22.99 -20.51
CA THR A 195 14.27 22.98 -21.96
C THR A 195 14.30 21.56 -22.49
N PHE A 196 14.96 20.63 -21.78
CA PHE A 196 15.01 19.23 -22.16
C PHE A 196 13.61 18.62 -22.40
N PHE A 197 12.68 18.80 -21.45
CA PHE A 197 11.33 18.25 -21.60
C PHE A 197 10.47 19.02 -22.62
N ARG A 198 10.66 20.33 -22.76
CA ARG A 198 10.00 21.12 -23.81
C ARG A 198 10.46 20.67 -25.20
N ASP A 199 11.73 20.38 -25.39
CA ASP A 199 12.26 19.90 -26.65
C ASP A 199 11.81 18.45 -26.93
N LEU A 200 11.74 17.60 -25.91
CA LEU A 200 11.40 16.19 -26.06
C LEU A 200 9.90 15.95 -26.32
N ILE A 201 9.02 16.58 -25.53
CA ILE A 201 7.56 16.31 -25.56
C ILE A 201 6.70 17.58 -25.67
N GLY A 202 7.30 18.76 -25.87
CA GLY A 202 6.57 20.03 -26.00
C GLY A 202 6.07 20.62 -24.68
N TYR A 203 6.40 20.03 -23.53
CA TYR A 203 5.90 20.47 -22.22
C TYR A 203 6.87 20.12 -21.09
N SER A 204 7.06 21.04 -20.14
CA SER A 204 7.68 20.77 -18.85
C SER A 204 6.72 21.11 -17.72
N VAL A 205 6.58 20.18 -16.76
CA VAL A 205 5.76 20.35 -15.56
C VAL A 205 6.47 21.19 -14.48
N GLY A 206 7.78 21.43 -14.63
CA GLY A 206 8.62 22.17 -13.69
C GLY A 206 8.91 21.43 -12.38
N THR A 207 9.89 21.95 -11.62
CA THR A 207 10.46 21.22 -10.47
C THR A 207 9.44 20.96 -9.34
N LEU A 208 8.66 21.96 -8.92
CA LEU A 208 7.63 21.73 -7.89
C LEU A 208 6.47 20.88 -8.43
N GLY A 209 6.18 21.01 -9.72
CA GLY A 209 5.12 20.28 -10.40
C GLY A 209 5.39 18.78 -10.40
N ILE A 210 6.60 18.34 -10.75
CA ILE A 210 6.92 16.91 -10.82
C ILE A 210 6.82 16.21 -9.45
N HIS A 211 7.18 16.88 -8.36
CA HIS A 211 7.02 16.33 -7.01
C HIS A 211 5.53 16.17 -6.62
N ARG A 212 4.67 17.13 -7.00
CA ARG A 212 3.22 17.06 -6.76
C ARG A 212 2.55 16.01 -7.63
N VAL A 213 2.91 15.94 -8.91
CA VAL A 213 2.40 14.93 -9.84
C VAL A 213 2.84 13.55 -9.40
N GLY A 214 4.11 13.35 -9.06
CA GLY A 214 4.63 12.07 -8.55
C GLY A 214 3.87 11.60 -7.31
N LEU A 215 3.62 12.51 -6.35
CA LEU A 215 2.79 12.19 -5.19
C LEU A 215 1.36 11.83 -5.60
N LEU A 216 0.71 12.63 -6.44
CA LEU A 216 -0.67 12.36 -6.89
C LEU A 216 -0.79 11.00 -7.57
N LEU A 217 0.14 10.66 -8.46
CA LEU A 217 0.17 9.38 -9.18
C LEU A 217 0.29 8.21 -8.20
N ALA A 218 1.24 8.29 -7.26
CA ALA A 218 1.47 7.24 -6.27
C ALA A 218 0.28 7.06 -5.32
N LEU A 219 -0.34 8.15 -4.85
CA LEU A 219 -1.53 8.08 -3.99
C LEU A 219 -2.73 7.50 -4.74
N ASN A 220 -2.92 7.86 -6.01
CA ASN A 220 -3.99 7.28 -6.82
C ASN A 220 -3.78 5.79 -7.07
N ALA A 221 -2.54 5.33 -7.27
CA ALA A 221 -2.25 3.90 -7.38
C ALA A 221 -2.76 3.13 -6.15
N GLY A 222 -2.39 3.57 -4.94
CA GLY A 222 -2.85 2.95 -3.69
C GLY A 222 -4.36 3.09 -3.46
N PHE A 223 -4.94 4.26 -3.74
CA PHE A 223 -6.38 4.51 -3.58
C PHE A 223 -7.22 3.61 -4.51
N TRP A 224 -6.90 3.56 -5.80
CA TRP A 224 -7.65 2.72 -6.75
C TRP A 224 -7.44 1.23 -6.50
N SER A 225 -6.29 0.82 -5.94
CA SER A 225 -6.12 -0.56 -5.42
C SER A 225 -7.06 -0.88 -4.28
N ALA A 226 -7.28 0.05 -3.35
CA ALA A 226 -8.25 -0.14 -2.28
C ALA A 226 -9.68 -0.22 -2.83
N VAL A 227 -10.03 0.66 -3.76
CA VAL A 227 -11.36 0.65 -4.41
C VAL A 227 -11.59 -0.65 -5.16
N CYS A 228 -10.64 -1.12 -5.97
CA CYS A 228 -10.85 -2.28 -6.84
C CYS A 228 -11.15 -3.56 -6.06
N ILE A 229 -10.55 -3.72 -4.89
CA ILE A 229 -10.77 -4.90 -4.05
C ILE A 229 -12.05 -4.76 -3.20
N VAL A 230 -12.37 -3.56 -2.68
CA VAL A 230 -13.60 -3.33 -1.90
C VAL A 230 -14.86 -3.55 -2.72
N ILE A 231 -14.86 -3.21 -4.01
CA ILE A 231 -16.03 -3.44 -4.86
C ILE A 231 -16.16 -4.90 -5.32
N SER A 232 -15.08 -5.69 -5.23
CA SER A 232 -15.03 -7.11 -5.62
C SER A 232 -15.58 -8.00 -4.51
N GLY A 233 -16.83 -8.41 -4.64
CA GLY A 233 -17.60 -9.20 -3.68
C GLY A 233 -18.76 -8.38 -3.11
N PRO A 234 -18.49 -7.32 -2.33
CA PRO A 234 -19.55 -6.49 -1.75
C PRO A 234 -20.49 -5.81 -2.75
N LEU A 235 -19.98 -5.32 -3.89
CA LEU A 235 -20.79 -4.61 -4.89
C LEU A 235 -20.94 -5.39 -6.21
N TRP A 236 -19.93 -6.16 -6.59
CA TRP A 236 -19.94 -6.96 -7.81
C TRP A 236 -19.53 -8.40 -7.50
N THR A 237 -20.40 -9.36 -7.81
CA THR A 237 -20.22 -10.78 -7.51
C THR A 237 -19.95 -11.64 -8.75
N LYS A 238 -20.05 -11.07 -9.95
CA LYS A 238 -19.87 -11.77 -11.22
C LYS A 238 -18.44 -11.62 -11.76
N GLY A 239 -18.16 -12.26 -12.88
CA GLY A 239 -16.89 -12.03 -13.59
C GLY A 239 -16.73 -10.56 -13.99
N TRP A 240 -15.52 -10.01 -13.82
CA TRP A 240 -15.23 -8.62 -14.23
C TRP A 240 -15.41 -8.34 -15.73
N PRO A 241 -15.17 -9.27 -16.67
CA PRO A 241 -15.48 -9.03 -18.08
C PRO A 241 -16.96 -8.70 -18.33
N GLU A 242 -17.87 -9.31 -17.58
CA GLU A 242 -19.32 -9.07 -17.72
C GLU A 242 -19.72 -7.66 -17.33
N TRP A 243 -18.94 -7.00 -16.46
CA TRP A 243 -19.19 -5.61 -16.06
C TRP A 243 -19.27 -4.71 -17.29
N TRP A 244 -18.42 -4.91 -18.31
CA TRP A 244 -18.37 -4.07 -19.51
C TRP A 244 -19.55 -4.26 -20.48
N THR A 245 -20.45 -5.21 -20.22
CA THR A 245 -21.63 -5.41 -21.05
C THR A 245 -22.61 -4.24 -21.00
N TRP A 246 -22.59 -3.41 -19.95
CA TRP A 246 -23.42 -2.19 -19.91
C TRP A 246 -23.08 -1.24 -21.06
N TRP A 247 -21.80 -1.16 -21.43
CA TRP A 247 -21.33 -0.34 -22.54
C TRP A 247 -21.62 -1.01 -23.87
N LEU A 248 -21.32 -2.31 -23.99
CA LEU A 248 -21.56 -3.08 -25.22
C LEU A 248 -23.05 -3.09 -25.62
N ASN A 249 -23.94 -3.15 -24.63
CA ASN A 249 -25.38 -3.22 -24.84
C ASN A 249 -26.07 -1.85 -24.78
N LEU A 250 -25.35 -0.74 -24.97
CA LEU A 250 -25.98 0.57 -25.04
C LEU A 250 -26.92 0.64 -26.26
N PRO A 251 -28.19 1.08 -26.12
CA PRO A 251 -29.19 1.03 -27.19
C PRO A 251 -28.84 1.76 -28.48
N ILE A 252 -27.86 2.68 -28.45
CA ILE A 252 -27.45 3.46 -29.63
C ILE A 252 -26.59 2.65 -30.61
N TRP A 253 -25.96 1.55 -30.18
CA TRP A 253 -25.10 0.72 -31.03
C TRP A 253 -25.22 -0.80 -30.80
N ALA A 254 -26.17 -1.24 -29.97
CA ALA A 254 -26.40 -2.66 -29.67
C ALA A 254 -26.97 -3.43 -30.88
#